data_AF-A0A2N6LMK0-F1
#
_entry.id   AF-A0A2N6LMK0-F1
#
_cell.length_a   1.000
_cell.length_b   1.000
_cell.length_c   1.000
_cell.angle_alpha   90.00
_cell.angle_beta   90.00
_cell.angle_gamma   90.00
#
_symmetry.space_group_name_H-M   'P 1'
#
loop_
_entity.id
_entity.type
_entity.pdbx_description
1 polymer ?
#
loop_
_entity_poly.entity_id
_entity_poly.type
_entity_poly.pdbx_seq_one_letter_code
_entity_poly.pdbx_strand_id
1 'polypeptide(L)' 'MKTLSISKKEIATMTPQDVEKLATRLEQDNYSNAFEGLDDWHMLRAIAFQRPELIEPYIHLLDLEPYDEA' A
#
# COMPACT_ATOMS: atom_id res chain seq x y z
N MET A 1 -15.39 14.95 -3.25
CA MET A 1 -15.08 13.63 -2.68
C MET A 1 -14.58 12.73 -3.81
N LYS A 2 -13.27 12.58 -3.98
CA LYS A 2 -12.72 11.53 -4.85
C LYS A 2 -12.57 10.29 -3.98
N THR A 3 -13.59 9.45 -3.95
CA THR A 3 -13.38 8.05 -3.59
C THR A 3 -12.34 7.53 -4.58
N LEU A 4 -11.14 7.20 -4.09
CA LEU A 4 -10.12 6.54 -4.89
C LEU A 4 -10.68 5.16 -5.23
N SER A 5 -11.48 5.09 -6.30
CA SER A 5 -11.83 3.85 -6.97
C SER A 5 -10.55 3.38 -7.65
N ILE A 6 -9.62 2.87 -6.83
CA ILE A 6 -8.34 2.31 -7.27
C ILE A 6 -8.70 1.16 -8.19
N SER A 7 -8.71 1.47 -9.48
CA SER A 7 -9.14 0.53 -10.49
C SER A 7 -8.02 -0.49 -10.63
N LYS A 8 -8.36 -1.78 -10.69
CA LYS A 8 -7.37 -2.87 -10.89
C LYS A 8 -6.40 -2.58 -12.06
N LYS A 9 -6.87 -1.84 -13.07
CA LYS A 9 -6.05 -1.34 -14.18
C LYS A 9 -4.92 -0.41 -13.75
N GLU A 10 -5.17 0.51 -12.82
CA GLU A 10 -4.15 1.43 -12.31
C GLU A 10 -3.08 0.66 -11.55
N ILE A 11 -3.50 -0.25 -10.65
CA ILE A 11 -2.57 -1.14 -9.94
C ILE A 11 -1.75 -1.98 -10.93
N ALA A 12 -2.34 -2.48 -12.03
CA ALA A 12 -1.60 -3.23 -13.04
C ALA A 12 -0.56 -2.39 -13.80
N THR A 13 -0.76 -1.07 -13.89
CA THR A 13 0.18 -0.15 -14.55
C THR A 13 1.24 0.45 -13.62
N MET A 14 1.13 0.29 -12.30
CA MET A 14 2.12 0.86 -11.39
C MET A 14 3.50 0.24 -11.61
N THR A 15 4.55 1.01 -11.38
CA THR A 15 5.93 0.51 -11.41
C THR A 15 6.46 0.26 -10.00
N PRO A 16 7.56 -0.48 -9.83
CA PRO A 16 8.22 -0.61 -8.53
C PRO A 16 8.52 0.74 -7.87
N GLN A 17 8.85 1.77 -8.66
CA GLN A 17 9.10 3.13 -8.17
C GLN A 17 7.84 3.83 -7.66
N ASP A 18 6.67 3.56 -8.24
CA ASP A 18 5.40 4.11 -7.73
C ASP A 18 5.04 3.47 -6.39
N VAL A 19 5.28 2.16 -6.26
CA VAL A 19 5.10 1.43 -5.00
C VAL A 19 6.07 1.92 -3.93
N GLU A 20 7.34 2.11 -4.26
CA GLU A 20 8.35 2.66 -3.35
C GLU A 20 7.94 4.03 -2.81
N LYS A 21 7.45 4.92 -3.67
CA LYS A 21 6.96 6.24 -3.23
C LYS A 21 5.76 6.12 -2.30
N LEU A 22 4.83 5.21 -2.58
CA LEU A 22 3.66 4.97 -1.75
C LEU A 22 4.07 4.41 -0.37
N ALA A 23 4.95 3.41 -0.34
CA ALA A 23 5.51 2.86 0.88
C ALA A 23 6.28 3.91 1.69
N THR A 24 7.12 4.71 1.04
CA THR A 24 7.86 5.80 1.68
C THR A 24 6.92 6.83 2.33
N ARG A 25 5.78 7.14 1.70
CA ARG A 25 4.77 8.04 2.29
C ARG A 25 4.15 7.43 3.55
N LEU A 26 3.85 6.13 3.51
CA LEU A 26 3.33 5.39 4.66
C LEU A 26 4.35 5.38 5.81
N GLU A 27 5.62 5.14 5.51
CA GLU A 27 6.71 5.16 6.50
C GLU A 27 6.94 6.55 7.10
N GLN A 28 6.83 7.59 6.30
CA GLN A 28 6.96 8.97 6.79
C GLN A 28 5.79 9.39 7.67
N ASP A 29 4.65 8.69 7.59
CA ASP A 29 3.38 9.01 8.27
C ASP A 29 2.98 10.50 8.13
N ASN A 30 3.48 11.17 7.09
CA ASN A 30 3.38 12.63 6.94
C ASN A 30 2.11 12.99 6.16
N TYR A 31 0.99 12.44 6.61
CA TYR A 31 -0.33 12.69 6.04
C TYR A 31 -0.99 13.87 6.74
N SER A 32 -1.78 14.63 5.98
CA SER A 32 -2.53 15.76 6.57
C SER A 32 -3.68 15.26 7.43
N ASN A 33 -4.13 14.02 7.22
CA ASN A 33 -5.15 13.36 8.03
C ASN A 33 -5.00 11.83 8.01
N ALA A 34 -5.52 11.17 9.04
CA ALA A 34 -5.43 9.71 9.18
C ALA A 34 -6.12 8.92 8.05
N PHE A 35 -7.13 9.49 7.37
CA PHE A 35 -7.80 8.81 6.26
C PHE A 35 -6.92 8.75 5.00
N GLU A 36 -6.04 9.74 4.78
CA GLU A 36 -5.08 9.68 3.67
C GLU A 36 -4.05 8.57 3.87
N GLY A 37 -3.55 8.39 5.10
CA GLY A 37 -2.67 7.26 5.42
C GLY A 37 -3.37 5.92 5.24
N LEU A 38 -4.65 5.82 5.65
CA LEU A 38 -5.46 4.62 5.43
C LEU A 38 -5.69 4.32 3.94
N ASP A 39 -5.90 5.33 3.10
CA ASP A 39 -6.11 5.12 1.66
C ASP A 39 -4.85 4.58 0.97
N ASP A 40 -3.69 5.19 1.26
CA ASP A 40 -2.39 4.69 0.80
C ASP A 40 -2.12 3.27 1.32
N TRP A 41 -2.45 2.97 2.57
CA TRP A 41 -2.30 1.63 3.15
C TRP A 41 -3.20 0.60 2.45
N HIS A 42 -4.46 0.96 2.19
CA HIS A 42 -5.37 0.13 1.41
C HIS A 42 -4.87 -0.10 -0.03
N MET A 43 -4.25 0.92 -0.64
CA MET A 43 -3.62 0.79 -1.95
C MET A 43 -2.45 -0.18 -1.93
N LEU A 44 -1.52 -0.03 -0.97
CA LEU A 44 -0.38 -0.94 -0.79
C LEU A 44 -0.88 -2.38 -0.62
N ARG A 45 -1.93 -2.57 0.18
CA ARG A 45 -2.57 -3.88 0.39
C ARG A 45 -3.18 -4.44 -0.89
N ALA A 46 -3.86 -3.63 -1.69
CA ALA A 46 -4.43 -4.05 -2.97
C ALA A 46 -3.36 -4.43 -4.01
N ILE A 47 -2.20 -3.76 -3.95
CA ILE A 47 -1.02 -4.13 -4.76
C ILE A 47 -0.46 -5.46 -4.27
N ALA A 48 -0.37 -5.70 -2.96
CA ALA A 48 0.08 -6.97 -2.39
C ALA A 48 -0.74 -8.17 -2.90
N PHE A 49 -2.07 -8.00 -3.03
CA PHE A 49 -2.95 -9.05 -3.56
C PHE A 49 -2.81 -9.29 -5.06
N GLN A 50 -2.47 -8.26 -5.85
CA GLN A 50 -2.43 -8.36 -7.31
C GLN A 50 -1.02 -8.60 -7.86
N ARG A 51 -0.01 -8.02 -7.24
CA ARG A 51 1.41 -8.06 -7.60
C ARG A 51 2.28 -8.13 -6.34
N PRO A 52 2.29 -9.30 -5.66
CA PRO A 52 3.06 -9.49 -4.43
C PRO A 52 4.56 -9.24 -4.62
N GLU A 53 5.09 -9.50 -5.82
CA GLU A 53 6.50 -9.25 -6.19
C GLU A 53 6.96 -7.80 -5.96
N LEU A 54 6.04 -6.82 -6.02
CA LEU A 54 6.37 -5.41 -5.79
C LEU A 54 6.29 -5.02 -4.31
N ILE A 55 5.59 -5.83 -3.49
CA ILE A 55 5.35 -5.56 -2.08
C ILE A 55 6.32 -6.30 -1.17
N GLU A 56 7.05 -7.32 -1.63
CA GLU A 56 8.03 -8.07 -0.83
C GLU A 56 8.86 -7.19 0.14
N PRO A 57 9.50 -6.08 -0.29
CA PRO A 57 10.27 -5.23 0.63
C PRO A 57 9.41 -4.37 1.58
N TYR A 58 8.14 -4.12 1.25
CA TYR A 58 7.22 -3.21 1.97
C TYR A 58 6.13 -3.93 2.75
N ILE A 59 6.15 -5.26 2.78
CA ILE A 59 5.10 -6.07 3.42
C ILE A 59 4.99 -5.82 4.93
N HIS A 60 6.09 -5.40 5.56
CA HIS A 60 6.15 -5.00 6.96
C HIS A 60 5.27 -3.78 7.28
N LEU A 61 4.98 -2.92 6.30
CA LEU A 61 4.08 -1.76 6.46
C LEU A 61 2.60 -2.15 6.50
N LEU A 62 2.27 -3.34 6.00
CA LEU A 62 0.90 -3.83 5.98
C LEU A 62 0.48 -4.45 7.31
N ASP A 63 1.39 -4.49 8.30
CA ASP A 63 1.19 -5.20 9.57
C ASP A 63 0.66 -6.63 9.32
N LEU A 64 1.11 -7.24 8.21
CA LEU A 64 0.88 -8.64 7.92
C LEU A 64 1.84 -9.43 8.80
N GLU A 65 1.60 -9.40 10.11
CA GLU A 65 2.18 -10.40 10.99
C GLU A 65 1.72 -11.76 10.46
N PRO A 66 2.64 -12.72 10.20
CA PRO A 66 2.20 -14.11 10.20
C PRO A 66 1.55 -14.30 11.57
N TYR A 67 0.27 -14.68 11.58
CA TYR A 67 -0.47 -14.93 12.80
C TYR A 67 0.31 -15.95 13.64
N ASP A 68 1.11 -15.47 14.58
CA ASP A 68 1.90 -16.28 15.49
C ASP A 68 0.99 -16.55 16.69
N GLU A 69 0.15 -17.59 16.55
CA GLU A 69 -0.57 -18.16 17.69
C GLU A 69 0.46 -18.79 18.64
N ALA A 70 0.91 -18.00 19.62
CA ALA A 70 1.63 -18.48 20.80
C ALA A 70 0.67 -19.05 21.86
#